data_AF-A0A3S4FDP9-F1
#
_entry.id   AF-A0A3S4FDP9-F1
#
_cell.length_a   1.000
_cell.length_b   1.000
_cell.length_c   1.000
_cell.angle_alpha   90.00
_cell.angle_beta   90.00
_cell.angle_gamma   90.00
#
_symmetry.space_group_name_H-M   'P 1'
#
loop_
_entity.id
_entity.type
_entity.pdbx_description
1 polymer ?
#
loop_
_entity_poly.entity_id
_entity_poly.type
_entity_poly.pdbx_seq_one_letter_code
_entity_poly.pdbx_strand_id
1 'polypeptide(L)'
;MISAGYKVHPLWQSYEMLPLFSVLTAFIMGFSIVIFEGSLVQAGLKGNGPDEKNLFVKLTNTISVLLAIFVVLRFGELIYRDKLSYAFAGDFYSVMFWIEVVLMVFPLVVLRVAKLRNDSRMLYLSALSALLGCATWRLTYSLVAFNPGGGYHYFPTWEELLISIGFVAIEICAYIVLIRLLPILPPLKQNDHNRHEASKA
;
A
#
# COMPACT_ATOMS: atom_id res chain seq x y z
N MET A 1 18.05 9.44 -7.49
CA MET A 1 17.79 10.80 -6.97
C MET A 1 18.67 11.21 -5.78
N ILE A 2 19.74 10.45 -5.43
CA ILE A 2 20.77 10.91 -4.47
C ILE A 2 21.39 12.25 -4.92
N SER A 3 21.41 12.53 -6.23
CA SER A 3 21.89 13.77 -6.85
C SER A 3 20.85 14.91 -6.95
N ALA A 4 19.62 14.75 -6.42
CA ALA A 4 18.58 15.75 -6.60
C ALA A 4 18.84 17.05 -5.79
N GLY A 5 19.75 17.04 -4.81
CA GLY A 5 20.24 18.25 -4.14
C GLY A 5 19.09 19.17 -3.67
N TYR A 6 19.11 20.41 -4.14
CA TYR A 6 18.12 21.47 -3.85
C TYR A 6 16.84 21.40 -4.71
N LYS A 7 16.73 20.42 -5.61
CA LYS A 7 15.58 20.25 -6.51
C LYS A 7 14.39 19.60 -5.83
N VAL A 8 14.53 19.09 -4.62
CA VAL A 8 13.44 18.45 -3.87
C VAL A 8 13.12 19.26 -2.62
N HIS A 9 11.83 19.42 -2.32
CA HIS A 9 11.39 20.09 -1.11
C HIS A 9 12.04 19.47 0.15
N PRO A 10 12.50 20.29 1.13
CA PRO A 10 13.26 19.81 2.29
C PRO A 10 12.63 18.63 3.03
N LEU A 11 11.29 18.59 3.11
CA LEU A 11 10.54 17.50 3.74
C LEU A 11 10.84 16.12 3.14
N TRP A 12 11.03 15.96 1.83
CA TRP A 12 11.31 14.67 1.17
C TRP A 12 12.79 14.49 0.79
N GLN A 13 13.65 15.40 1.23
CA GLN A 13 15.07 15.41 0.91
C GLN A 13 15.86 14.61 1.95
N SER A 14 15.80 13.28 1.83
CA SER A 14 16.40 12.34 2.78
C SER A 14 17.64 11.62 2.22
N TYR A 15 18.62 12.38 1.71
CA TYR A 15 19.91 11.95 1.12
C TYR A 15 20.25 10.44 1.20
N GLU A 16 20.82 9.98 2.32
CA GLU A 16 21.34 8.62 2.49
C GLU A 16 20.26 7.60 2.90
N MET A 17 19.12 8.08 3.39
CA MET A 17 18.01 7.24 3.86
C MET A 17 17.03 6.88 2.76
N LEU A 18 17.08 7.56 1.60
CA LEU A 18 16.19 7.32 0.47
C LEU A 18 16.17 5.86 -0.02
N PRO A 19 17.32 5.16 -0.18
CA PRO A 19 17.31 3.74 -0.54
C PRO A 19 16.57 2.88 0.49
N LEU A 20 16.79 3.15 1.78
CA LEU A 20 16.12 2.43 2.86
C LEU A 20 14.60 2.67 2.85
N PHE A 21 14.16 3.92 2.72
CA PHE A 21 12.74 4.26 2.58
C PHE A 21 12.11 3.62 1.33
N SER A 22 12.86 3.54 0.24
CA SER A 22 12.40 2.89 -1.00
C SER A 22 12.22 1.38 -0.84
N VAL A 23 13.10 0.72 -0.10
CA VAL A 23 12.99 -0.72 0.21
C VAL A 23 11.84 -0.98 1.17
N LEU A 24 11.71 -0.19 2.24
CA LEU A 24 10.60 -0.32 3.20
C LEU A 24 9.25 -0.14 2.50
N THR A 25 9.09 0.92 1.70
CA THR A 25 7.86 1.14 0.94
C THR A 25 7.62 0.09 -0.15
N ALA A 26 8.65 -0.59 -0.66
CA ALA A 26 8.48 -1.71 -1.58
C ALA A 26 7.86 -2.93 -0.88
N PHE A 27 8.40 -3.32 0.28
CA PHE A 27 7.84 -4.41 1.07
C PHE A 27 6.41 -4.11 1.55
N ILE A 28 6.18 -2.90 2.06
CA ILE A 28 4.85 -2.47 2.53
C ILE A 28 3.83 -2.56 1.39
N MET A 29 4.13 -2.00 0.21
CA MET A 29 3.22 -2.08 -0.93
C MET A 29 3.03 -3.51 -1.42
N GLY A 30 4.10 -4.31 -1.50
CA GLY A 30 4.03 -5.71 -1.93
C GLY A 30 3.13 -6.58 -1.04
N PHE A 31 3.18 -6.42 0.28
CA PHE A 31 2.24 -7.13 1.15
C PHE A 31 0.84 -6.53 1.11
N SER A 32 0.72 -5.22 0.94
CA SER A 32 -0.58 -4.53 0.88
C SER A 32 -1.37 -4.92 -0.37
N ILE A 33 -0.72 -5.07 -1.52
CA ILE A 33 -1.38 -5.45 -2.77
C ILE A 33 -1.92 -6.89 -2.69
N VAL A 34 -1.21 -7.81 -2.02
CA VAL A 34 -1.69 -9.19 -1.80
C VAL A 34 -2.99 -9.22 -0.99
N ILE A 35 -3.10 -8.40 0.07
CA ILE A 35 -4.34 -8.30 0.84
C ILE A 35 -5.45 -7.65 0.00
N PHE A 36 -5.12 -6.62 -0.78
CA PHE A 36 -6.06 -5.93 -1.65
C PHE A 36 -6.64 -6.89 -2.70
N GLU A 37 -5.80 -7.57 -3.47
CA GLU A 37 -6.23 -8.54 -4.49
C GLU A 37 -6.94 -9.75 -3.89
N GLY A 38 -6.41 -10.32 -2.80
CA GLY A 38 -7.05 -11.44 -2.10
C GLY A 38 -8.46 -11.09 -1.64
N SER A 39 -8.66 -9.89 -1.09
CA SER A 39 -9.99 -9.42 -0.69
C SER A 39 -10.95 -9.21 -1.87
N LEU A 40 -10.46 -8.74 -3.03
CA LEU A 40 -11.24 -8.59 -4.25
C LEU A 40 -11.66 -9.95 -4.82
N VAL A 41 -10.76 -10.94 -4.80
CA VAL A 41 -11.05 -12.31 -5.22
C VAL A 41 -12.10 -12.93 -4.29
N GLN A 42 -11.96 -12.76 -2.98
CA GLN A 42 -12.93 -13.25 -2.01
C GLN A 42 -14.31 -12.62 -2.21
N ALA A 43 -14.37 -11.32 -2.52
CA ALA A 43 -15.60 -10.62 -2.88
C ALA A 43 -16.20 -11.15 -4.21
N GLY A 44 -15.36 -11.37 -5.23
CA GLY A 44 -15.77 -11.92 -6.53
C GLY A 44 -16.31 -13.35 -6.46
N LEU A 45 -15.77 -14.17 -5.56
CA LEU A 45 -16.23 -15.53 -5.27
C LEU A 45 -17.43 -15.58 -4.30
N LYS A 46 -18.06 -14.44 -3.98
CA LYS A 46 -19.17 -14.31 -3.02
C LYS A 46 -18.87 -14.88 -1.63
N GLY A 47 -17.60 -14.88 -1.21
CA GLY A 47 -17.20 -15.44 0.08
C GLY A 47 -17.24 -16.97 0.16
N ASN A 48 -17.47 -17.68 -0.95
CA ASN A 48 -17.40 -19.15 -1.00
C ASN A 48 -15.96 -19.69 -0.98
N GLY A 49 -14.96 -18.80 -1.05
CA GLY A 49 -13.54 -19.13 -0.96
C GLY A 49 -13.10 -19.50 0.46
N PRO A 50 -11.85 -19.98 0.63
CA PRO A 50 -11.24 -20.25 1.93
C PRO A 50 -11.26 -19.01 2.83
N ASP A 51 -11.37 -19.20 4.15
CA ASP A 51 -11.28 -18.09 5.10
C ASP A 51 -9.82 -17.62 5.23
N GLU A 52 -9.47 -16.60 4.46
CA GLU A 52 -8.13 -15.99 4.43
C GLU A 52 -7.92 -14.92 5.51
N LYS A 53 -8.91 -14.67 6.37
CA LYS A 53 -8.83 -13.61 7.38
C LYS A 53 -7.61 -13.75 8.29
N ASN A 54 -7.30 -14.98 8.72
CA ASN A 54 -6.12 -15.24 9.54
C ASN A 54 -4.81 -14.91 8.81
N LEU A 55 -4.76 -15.10 7.48
CA LEU A 55 -3.62 -14.69 6.66
C LEU A 55 -3.55 -13.16 6.57
N PHE A 56 -4.67 -12.49 6.29
CA PHE A 56 -4.72 -11.02 6.22
C PHE A 56 -4.27 -10.38 7.53
N VAL A 57 -4.73 -10.88 8.69
CA VAL A 57 -4.28 -10.36 9.99
C VAL A 57 -2.76 -10.51 10.17
N LYS A 58 -2.18 -11.66 9.78
CA LYS A 58 -0.72 -11.87 9.85
C LYS A 58 0.04 -10.91 8.93
N LEU A 59 -0.42 -10.75 7.69
CA LEU A 59 0.20 -9.84 6.72
C LEU A 59 0.09 -8.37 7.17
N THR A 60 -1.10 -7.93 7.61
CA THR A 60 -1.29 -6.58 8.15
C THR A 60 -0.39 -6.34 9.35
N ASN A 61 -0.16 -7.35 10.21
CA ASN A 61 0.78 -7.23 11.33
C ASN A 61 2.21 -6.98 10.87
N THR A 62 2.68 -7.73 9.88
CA THR A 62 4.00 -7.49 9.26
C THR A 62 4.08 -6.08 8.65
N ILE A 63 3.07 -5.69 7.88
CA ILE A 63 2.95 -4.34 7.29
C ILE A 63 3.04 -3.26 8.38
N SER A 64 2.38 -3.48 9.52
CA SER A 64 2.35 -2.49 10.60
C SER A 64 3.69 -2.34 11.30
N VAL A 65 4.46 -3.42 11.45
CA VAL A 65 5.84 -3.31 11.96
C VAL A 65 6.70 -2.50 10.99
N LEU A 66 6.62 -2.80 9.68
CA LEU A 66 7.37 -2.08 8.66
C LEU A 66 6.97 -0.59 8.57
N LEU A 67 5.68 -0.29 8.64
CA LEU A 67 5.15 1.08 8.66
C LEU A 67 5.60 1.83 9.92
N ALA A 68 5.58 1.19 11.08
CA ALA A 68 6.07 1.82 12.31
C ALA A 68 7.56 2.17 12.19
N ILE A 69 8.38 1.27 11.68
CA ILE A 69 9.80 1.53 11.40
C ILE A 69 9.94 2.69 10.40
N PHE A 70 9.20 2.65 9.29
CA PHE A 70 9.22 3.71 8.28
C PHE A 70 8.89 5.07 8.88
N VAL A 71 7.77 5.18 9.60
CA VAL A 71 7.31 6.45 10.21
C VAL A 71 8.31 6.95 11.25
N VAL A 72 8.83 6.09 12.13
CA VAL A 72 9.83 6.47 13.13
C VAL A 72 11.10 6.99 12.48
N LEU A 73 11.63 6.27 11.47
CA LEU A 73 12.81 6.71 10.73
C LEU A 73 12.54 8.01 9.96
N ARG A 74 11.33 8.19 9.44
CA ARG A 74 10.90 9.39 8.71
C ARG A 74 10.94 10.62 9.62
N PHE A 75 10.27 10.57 10.77
CA PHE A 75 10.29 11.66 11.73
C PHE A 75 11.68 11.87 12.34
N GLY A 76 12.42 10.79 12.62
CA GLY A 76 13.80 10.86 13.12
C GLY A 76 14.72 11.60 12.16
N GLU A 77 14.59 11.37 10.85
CA GLU A 77 15.36 12.07 9.83
C GLU A 77 15.01 13.56 9.73
N LEU A 78 13.73 13.92 9.85
CA LEU A 78 13.28 15.31 9.88
C LEU A 78 13.80 16.07 11.11
N ILE A 79 13.82 15.41 12.29
CA ILE A 79 14.32 15.98 13.54
C ILE A 79 15.85 16.15 13.47
N TYR A 80 16.58 15.11 13.05
CA TYR A 80 18.03 15.13 12.97
C TYR A 80 18.57 16.22 12.02
N ARG A 81 17.79 16.61 11.01
CA ARG A 81 18.15 17.66 10.05
C ARG A 81 17.49 19.02 10.33
N ASP A 82 16.79 19.17 11.46
CA ASP A 82 16.05 20.40 11.85
C ASP A 82 15.03 20.87 10.80
N LYS A 83 14.44 19.94 10.05
CA LYS A 83 13.45 20.22 8.99
C LYS A 83 12.01 20.08 9.44
N LEU A 84 11.78 19.75 10.70
CA LEU A 84 10.43 19.50 11.24
C LEU A 84 9.53 20.74 11.16
N SER A 85 10.10 21.95 11.19
CA SER A 85 9.37 23.21 11.03
C SER A 85 8.58 23.30 9.71
N TYR A 86 9.12 22.75 8.62
CA TYR A 86 8.43 22.71 7.32
C TYR A 86 7.15 21.86 7.36
N ALA A 87 7.05 20.88 8.26
CA ALA A 87 5.85 20.06 8.39
C ALA A 87 4.68 20.83 9.01
N PHE A 88 4.94 21.98 9.63
CA PHE A 88 3.95 22.84 10.29
C PHE A 88 3.83 24.23 9.66
N ALA A 89 4.43 24.43 8.48
CA ALA A 89 4.40 25.72 7.77
C ALA A 89 2.99 26.09 7.26
N GLY A 90 2.05 25.13 7.19
CA GLY A 90 0.69 25.35 6.70
C GLY A 90 0.60 25.55 5.18
N ASP A 91 1.65 25.19 4.45
CA ASP A 91 1.71 25.22 3.00
C ASP A 91 1.16 23.93 2.38
N PHE A 92 1.03 23.93 1.04
CA PHE A 92 0.56 22.76 0.28
C PHE A 92 1.40 21.50 0.58
N TYR A 93 2.71 21.66 0.75
CA TYR A 93 3.62 20.56 1.06
C TYR A 93 3.43 20.02 2.49
N SER A 94 3.22 20.88 3.48
CA SER A 94 2.86 20.47 4.85
C SER A 94 1.57 19.63 4.85
N VAL A 95 0.53 20.06 4.12
CA VAL A 95 -0.74 19.30 4.02
C VAL A 95 -0.52 17.94 3.36
N MET A 96 0.22 17.88 2.26
CA MET A 96 0.54 16.60 1.58
C MET A 96 1.34 15.65 2.48
N PHE A 97 2.30 16.19 3.25
CA PHE A 97 3.04 15.40 4.23
C PHE A 97 2.13 14.80 5.29
N TRP A 98 1.17 15.55 5.83
CA TRP A 98 0.22 15.03 6.80
C TRP A 98 -0.75 14.01 6.22
N ILE A 99 -1.22 14.19 4.99
CA ILE A 99 -2.06 13.19 4.30
C ILE A 99 -1.29 11.87 4.18
N GLU A 100 -0.04 11.93 3.73
CA GLU A 100 0.85 10.76 3.63
C GLU A 100 1.01 10.05 4.99
N VAL A 101 1.33 10.82 6.05
CA VAL A 101 1.50 10.27 7.41
C VAL A 101 0.20 9.64 7.92
N VAL A 102 -0.95 10.28 7.72
CA VAL A 102 -2.26 9.75 8.15
C VAL A 102 -2.57 8.43 7.45
N LEU A 103 -2.33 8.36 6.13
CA LEU A 103 -2.53 7.13 5.35
C LEU A 103 -1.63 5.97 5.84
N MET A 104 -0.40 6.28 6.25
CA MET A 104 0.56 5.30 6.78
C MET A 104 0.33 4.93 8.25
N VAL A 105 -0.28 5.82 9.04
CA VAL A 105 -0.58 5.59 10.46
C VAL A 105 -1.92 4.85 10.63
N PHE A 106 -2.87 5.03 9.72
CA PHE A 106 -4.17 4.35 9.78
C PHE A 106 -4.08 2.82 9.95
N PRO A 107 -3.22 2.08 9.21
CA PRO A 107 -3.05 0.64 9.40
C PRO A 107 -2.56 0.27 10.81
N LEU A 108 -1.69 1.10 11.40
CA LEU A 108 -1.19 0.91 12.76
C LEU A 108 -2.33 1.01 13.80
N VAL A 109 -3.29 1.91 13.57
CA VAL A 109 -4.46 2.08 14.44
C VAL A 109 -5.41 0.88 14.29
N VAL A 110 -5.68 0.44 13.06
CA VAL A 110 -6.56 -0.71 12.78
C VAL A 110 -6.11 -1.97 13.51
N LEU A 111 -4.80 -2.23 13.60
CA LEU A 111 -4.31 -3.42 14.31
C LEU A 111 -4.33 -3.31 15.83
N ARG A 112 -4.15 -2.11 16.38
CA ARG A 112 -4.16 -1.90 17.84
C ARG A 112 -5.57 -2.03 18.41
N VAL A 113 -6.59 -1.69 17.64
CA VAL A 113 -7.99 -1.79 18.07
C VAL A 113 -8.54 -3.17 17.71
N ALA A 114 -8.74 -4.03 18.72
CA ALA A 114 -9.24 -5.40 18.53
C ALA A 114 -10.55 -5.47 17.72
N LYS A 115 -11.44 -4.47 17.87
CA LYS A 115 -12.68 -4.35 17.11
C LYS A 115 -12.43 -4.16 15.60
N LEU A 116 -11.47 -3.32 15.24
CA LEU A 116 -11.13 -3.02 13.83
C LEU A 116 -10.35 -4.18 13.21
N ARG A 117 -9.40 -4.77 13.95
CA ARG A 117 -8.61 -5.93 13.48
C ARG A 117 -9.49 -7.14 13.16
N ASN A 118 -10.61 -7.31 13.87
CA ASN A 118 -11.53 -8.42 13.64
C ASN A 118 -12.52 -8.16 12.49
N ASP A 119 -12.55 -6.95 11.91
CA ASP A 119 -13.42 -6.61 10.79
C ASP A 119 -12.64 -6.73 9.47
N SER A 120 -13.06 -7.64 8.60
CA SER A 120 -12.42 -7.88 7.29
C SER A 120 -12.43 -6.63 6.40
N ARG A 121 -13.44 -5.75 6.53
CA ARG A 121 -13.51 -4.49 5.77
C ARG A 121 -12.44 -3.51 6.23
N MET A 122 -12.18 -3.47 7.54
CA MET A 122 -11.15 -2.60 8.11
C MET A 122 -9.75 -3.12 7.78
N LEU A 123 -9.55 -4.44 7.72
CA LEU A 123 -8.30 -5.02 7.21
C LEU A 123 -8.06 -4.65 5.74
N TYR A 124 -9.08 -4.72 4.89
CA TYR A 124 -8.99 -4.25 3.50
C TYR A 124 -8.65 -2.76 3.41
N LEU A 125 -9.41 -1.91 4.12
CA LEU A 125 -9.15 -0.46 4.15
C LEU A 125 -7.76 -0.14 4.69
N SER A 126 -7.25 -0.92 5.64
CA SER A 126 -5.88 -0.75 6.15
C SER A 126 -4.83 -1.05 5.08
N ALA A 127 -4.99 -2.13 4.32
CA ALA A 127 -4.07 -2.47 3.23
C ALA A 127 -4.15 -1.43 2.10
N LEU A 128 -5.36 -0.99 1.73
CA LEU A 128 -5.57 0.06 0.74
C LEU A 128 -4.93 1.38 1.19
N SER A 129 -5.10 1.78 2.45
CA SER A 129 -4.49 2.99 3.01
C SER A 129 -2.97 2.90 3.03
N ALA A 130 -2.40 1.74 3.37
CA ALA A 130 -0.95 1.53 3.34
C ALA A 130 -0.40 1.64 1.90
N LEU A 131 -1.09 1.02 0.94
CA LEU A 131 -0.76 1.08 -0.49
C LEU A 131 -0.79 2.52 -0.99
N LEU A 132 -1.86 3.25 -0.71
CA LEU A 132 -2.02 4.66 -1.08
C LEU A 132 -1.00 5.54 -0.39
N GLY A 133 -0.75 5.37 0.91
CA GLY A 133 0.25 6.14 1.64
C GLY A 133 1.65 6.00 1.03
N CYS A 134 2.07 4.76 0.73
CA CYS A 134 3.35 4.52 0.07
C CYS A 134 3.39 5.02 -1.38
N ALA A 135 2.29 4.92 -2.13
CA ALA A 135 2.18 5.47 -3.47
C ALA A 135 2.28 7.01 -3.44
N THR A 136 1.57 7.66 -2.53
CA THR A 136 1.64 9.11 -2.31
C THR A 136 3.05 9.53 -1.91
N TRP A 137 3.76 8.78 -1.04
CA TRP A 137 5.16 9.08 -0.73
C TRP A 137 6.05 9.02 -1.98
N ARG A 138 5.91 7.97 -2.80
CA ARG A 138 6.69 7.82 -4.04
C ARG A 138 6.41 8.95 -5.03
N LEU A 139 5.13 9.25 -5.29
CA LEU A 139 4.71 10.31 -6.19
C LEU A 139 5.12 11.68 -5.67
N THR A 140 4.98 11.94 -4.37
CA THR A 140 5.32 13.25 -3.81
C THR A 140 6.81 13.48 -3.91
N TYR A 141 7.62 12.48 -3.56
CA TYR A 141 9.06 12.56 -3.69
C TYR A 141 9.54 12.72 -5.14
N SER A 142 8.99 11.98 -6.10
CA SER A 142 9.51 11.97 -7.48
C SER A 142 8.90 13.02 -8.41
N LEU A 143 7.69 13.50 -8.11
CA LEU A 143 6.92 14.39 -9.00
C LEU A 143 6.54 15.70 -8.31
N VAL A 144 5.83 15.64 -7.19
CA VAL A 144 5.18 16.84 -6.61
C VAL A 144 6.18 17.76 -5.91
N ALA A 145 7.09 17.18 -5.13
CA ALA A 145 8.14 17.89 -4.42
C ALA A 145 9.38 18.12 -5.29
N PHE A 146 9.41 17.60 -6.52
CA PHE A 146 10.53 17.75 -7.44
C PHE A 146 10.35 18.99 -8.31
N ASN A 147 11.24 19.96 -8.12
CA ASN A 147 11.36 21.16 -8.93
C ASN A 147 12.67 21.11 -9.74
N PRO A 148 12.63 20.83 -11.05
CA PRO A 148 13.83 20.73 -11.88
C PRO A 148 14.57 22.07 -12.08
N GLY A 149 13.96 23.19 -11.70
CA GLY A 149 14.45 24.54 -11.97
C GLY A 149 14.03 25.04 -13.36
N GLY A 150 14.12 26.36 -13.60
CA GLY A 150 13.84 26.96 -14.91
C GLY A 150 12.37 27.07 -15.30
N GLY A 151 11.43 26.97 -14.35
CA GLY A 151 9.98 27.09 -14.60
C GLY A 151 9.33 25.84 -15.22
N TYR A 152 10.08 24.75 -15.38
CA TYR A 152 9.56 23.49 -15.89
C TYR A 152 8.74 22.77 -14.81
N HIS A 153 7.47 22.53 -15.12
CA HIS A 153 6.59 21.65 -14.36
C HIS A 153 6.33 20.41 -15.20
N TYR A 154 6.69 19.23 -14.67
CA TYR A 154 6.36 17.96 -15.32
C TYR A 154 4.96 17.53 -14.86
N PHE A 155 4.08 17.31 -15.83
CA PHE A 155 2.79 16.66 -15.62
C PHE A 155 2.69 15.51 -16.61
N PRO A 156 2.24 14.31 -16.20
CA PRO A 156 2.23 13.15 -17.07
C PRO A 156 1.41 13.40 -18.33
N THR A 157 1.95 13.01 -19.48
CA THR A 157 1.20 13.08 -20.74
C THR A 157 0.17 11.95 -20.82
N TRP A 158 -0.78 12.06 -21.76
CA TRP A 158 -1.81 11.04 -21.93
C TRP A 158 -1.20 9.67 -22.29
N GLU A 159 -0.12 9.67 -23.06
CA GLU A 159 0.62 8.46 -23.44
C GLU A 159 1.27 7.78 -22.24
N GLU A 160 1.90 8.56 -21.34
CA GLU A 160 2.52 8.03 -20.12
C GLU A 160 1.48 7.41 -19.17
N LEU A 161 0.30 8.03 -19.09
CA LEU A 161 -0.82 7.50 -18.31
C LEU A 161 -1.35 6.21 -18.93
N LEU A 162 -1.54 6.17 -20.25
CA LEU A 162 -2.02 4.97 -20.96
C LEU A 162 -1.04 3.80 -20.83
N ILE A 163 0.27 4.05 -20.89
CA ILE A 163 1.28 3.01 -20.66
C ILE A 163 1.17 2.46 -19.23
N SER A 164 1.03 3.34 -18.23
CA SER A 164 0.89 2.95 -16.83
C SER A 164 -0.36 2.10 -16.59
N ILE A 165 -1.51 2.52 -17.14
CA ILE A 165 -2.77 1.75 -17.09
C ILE A 165 -2.62 0.42 -17.84
N GLY A 166 -1.91 0.43 -18.96
CA GLY A 166 -1.63 -0.76 -19.76
C GLY A 166 -0.85 -1.81 -18.97
N PHE A 167 0.15 -1.41 -18.19
CA PHE A 167 0.87 -2.34 -17.31
C PHE A 167 -0.05 -3.00 -16.28
N VAL A 168 -0.92 -2.23 -15.62
CA VAL A 168 -1.90 -2.76 -14.67
C VAL A 168 -2.88 -3.71 -15.36
N ALA A 169 -3.35 -3.37 -16.56
CA ALA A 169 -4.23 -4.23 -17.33
C ALA A 169 -3.56 -5.56 -17.73
N ILE A 170 -2.28 -5.53 -18.12
CA ILE A 170 -1.49 -6.73 -18.44
C ILE A 170 -1.33 -7.60 -17.19
N GLU A 171 -1.04 -7.01 -16.04
CA GLU A 171 -0.93 -7.72 -14.76
C GLU A 171 -2.23 -8.44 -14.39
N ILE A 172 -3.37 -7.75 -14.49
CA ILE A 172 -4.70 -8.33 -14.23
C ILE A 172 -5.00 -9.46 -15.22
N CYS A 173 -4.74 -9.26 -16.52
CA CYS A 173 -4.92 -10.31 -17.53
C CYS A 173 -4.06 -11.54 -17.24
N ALA A 174 -2.77 -11.34 -16.92
CA ALA A 174 -1.86 -12.41 -16.56
C ALA A 174 -2.36 -13.16 -15.33
N TYR A 175 -2.82 -12.45 -14.30
CA TYR A 175 -3.41 -13.05 -13.10
C TYR A 175 -4.62 -13.94 -13.45
N ILE A 176 -5.56 -13.44 -14.26
CA ILE A 176 -6.76 -14.20 -14.70
C ILE A 176 -6.38 -15.46 -15.48
N VAL A 177 -5.39 -15.37 -16.37
CA VAL A 177 -4.89 -16.52 -17.12
C VAL A 177 -4.28 -17.57 -16.18
N LEU A 178 -3.46 -17.13 -15.21
CA LEU A 178 -2.80 -18.02 -14.27
C LEU A 178 -3.79 -18.77 -13.36
N ILE A 179 -4.80 -18.09 -12.80
CA ILE A 179 -5.81 -18.74 -11.94
C ILE A 179 -6.69 -19.74 -12.71
N ARG A 180 -6.81 -19.59 -14.04
CA ARG A 180 -7.57 -20.52 -14.90
C ARG A 180 -6.73 -21.72 -15.34
N LEU A 181 -5.44 -21.52 -15.52
CA LEU A 181 -4.52 -22.57 -16.00
C LEU A 181 -3.99 -23.45 -14.87
N LEU A 182 -3.75 -22.87 -13.69
CA LEU A 182 -3.15 -23.54 -12.55
C LEU A 182 -4.18 -23.72 -11.42
N PRO A 183 -4.12 -24.83 -10.65
CA PRO A 183 -4.97 -25.04 -9.48
C PRO A 183 -4.42 -24.25 -8.27
N ILE A 184 -4.48 -22.91 -8.34
CA ILE A 184 -3.93 -22.01 -7.32
C ILE A 184 -4.91 -21.80 -6.16
N LEU A 185 -6.21 -21.81 -6.46
CA LEU A 185 -7.26 -21.66 -5.46
C LEU A 185 -7.59 -23.02 -4.84
N PRO A 186 -7.58 -23.15 -3.50
CA PRO A 186 -8.05 -24.35 -2.83
C PRO A 186 -9.50 -24.65 -3.24
N PRO A 187 -9.89 -25.94 -3.36
CA PRO A 187 -11.25 -26.30 -3.74
C PRO A 187 -12.24 -25.62 -2.80
N LEU A 188 -13.25 -24.98 -3.40
CA LEU A 188 -14.36 -24.32 -2.69
C LEU A 188 -14.91 -25.31 -1.66
N LYS A 189 -15.12 -24.85 -0.43
CA LYS A 189 -15.65 -25.68 0.66
C LYS A 189 -17.05 -26.16 0.24
N GLN A 190 -17.14 -27.37 -0.27
CA GLN A 190 -18.41 -27.99 -0.63
C GLN A 190 -19.13 -28.28 0.69
N ASN A 191 -20.32 -27.69 0.89
CA ASN A 191 -21.13 -27.96 2.06
C ASN A 191 -21.45 -29.46 2.10
N ASP A 192 -20.73 -30.22 2.94
CA ASP A 192 -20.89 -31.67 3.18
C ASP A 192 -22.22 -32.03 3.88
N HIS A 193 -23.28 -31.23 3.75
CA HIS A 193 -24.60 -31.56 4.31
C HIS A 193 -25.41 -32.55 3.46
N ASN A 194 -25.10 -32.73 2.17
CA ASN A 194 -25.90 -33.63 1.32
C ASN A 194 -25.37 -35.07 1.22
N ARG A 195 -24.21 -35.39 1.80
CA ARG A 195 -23.64 -36.75 1.75
C ARG A 195 -24.13 -37.68 2.86
N HIS A 196 -24.69 -37.15 3.94
CA HIS A 196 -25.18 -37.97 5.06
C HIS A 196 -26.62 -38.48 4.86
N GLU A 197 -27.42 -37.88 3.98
CA GLU A 197 -28.79 -38.35 3.71
C GLU A 197 -28.84 -39.50 2.69
N ALA A 198 -27.92 -39.53 1.72
CA ALA A 198 -27.87 -40.59 0.69
C ALA A 198 -27.34 -41.95 1.20
N SER A 199 -26.77 -42.00 2.42
CA SER A 199 -26.33 -43.26 3.04
C SER A 199 -27.41 -43.92 3.92
N LYS A 200 -28.59 -43.30 4.04
CA LYS A 200 -29.72 -43.80 4.84
C LYS A 200 -30.95 -44.19 4.00
N ALA A 201 -30.84 -44.19 2.67
CA ALA A 201 -31.89 -44.65 1.75
C ALA A 201 -31.54 -46.01 1.16
#